data_AF-A0A7V1ST89-F1
#
_entry.id   AF-A0A7V1ST89-F1
#
_cell.length_a   1.000
_cell.length_b   1.000
_cell.length_c   1.000
_cell.angle_alpha   90.00
_cell.angle_beta   90.00
_cell.angle_gamma   90.00
#
_symmetry.space_group_name_H-M   'P 1'
#
loop_
_entity.id
_entity.type
_entity.pdbx_description
1 polymer ?
#
loop_
_entity_poly.entity_id
_entity_poly.type
_entity_poly.pdbx_seq_one_letter_code
_entity_poly.pdbx_strand_id
1 'polypeptide(L)'
;MAKTRWLIVCLLITFCTCAMAQAQVTQDSAVTTTDTTAVKPRPRYNGPLPFLDSVARATALHEQFVSDSLAKRYIAKPDPNRPNAFVDSILRTNRYKGDFFLSLSSKTTIQQGYGRNRPARDIWVIGVIFVLLLFAACLNIASSKDVSNVFQSFYQRRSTGPAGKEDSPINAWTFIGLFALFGLTSGMFLYLLTTGYYKVYYTIAGFQLFLTLSFVIIALFAVKFLVIKFLGFVFDINKLVNEYINTLALTYFNITFVFLPVAVCFSLIADKFIPFLLVVTLLLVIIIFIWQYLRSSVSIIANFRFHKFYLFMYLCALEICPILILIKALNIGFR
;
A
#
# COMPACT_ATOMS: atom_id res chain seq x y z
N MET A 1 11.10 22.84 20.25
CA MET A 1 10.13 21.88 20.85
C MET A 1 9.00 21.46 19.93
N ALA A 2 8.37 22.35 19.14
CA ALA A 2 7.28 21.94 18.24
C ALA A 2 7.75 20.91 17.18
N LYS A 3 8.87 21.17 16.49
CA LYS A 3 9.40 20.30 15.42
C LYS A 3 9.76 18.88 15.88
N THR A 4 10.30 18.73 17.10
CA THR A 4 10.60 17.42 17.68
C THR A 4 9.33 16.64 18.04
N ARG A 5 8.26 17.33 18.46
CA ARG A 5 6.95 16.69 18.71
C ARG A 5 6.32 16.16 17.42
N TRP A 6 6.43 16.89 16.31
CA TRP A 6 5.92 16.41 15.00
C TRP A 6 6.70 15.21 14.47
N LEU A 7 8.03 15.16 14.64
CA LEU A 7 8.84 13.99 14.26
C LEU A 7 8.53 12.75 15.10
N ILE A 8 8.36 12.92 16.42
CA ILE A 8 7.98 11.82 17.33
C ILE A 8 6.57 11.32 17.02
N VAL A 9 5.63 12.24 16.73
CA VAL A 9 4.27 11.88 16.32
C VAL A 9 4.26 11.17 14.96
N CYS A 10 5.05 11.61 13.98
CA CYS A 10 5.19 10.89 12.70
C CYS A 10 5.81 9.50 12.89
N LEU A 11 6.88 9.36 13.70
CA LEU A 11 7.44 8.04 14.02
C LEU A 11 6.41 7.13 14.70
N LEU A 12 5.67 7.65 15.69
CA LEU A 12 4.59 6.91 16.36
C LEU A 12 3.47 6.52 15.40
N ILE A 13 3.09 7.39 14.47
CA ILE A 13 2.09 7.08 13.44
C ILE A 13 2.62 5.98 12.52
N THR A 14 3.88 6.01 12.09
CA THR A 14 4.45 4.94 11.25
C THR A 14 4.48 3.60 11.97
N PHE A 15 4.82 3.55 13.27
CA PHE A 15 4.76 2.33 14.07
C PHE A 15 3.32 1.85 14.28
N CYS A 16 2.37 2.77 14.47
CA CYS A 16 0.96 2.44 14.71
C CYS A 16 0.25 1.91 13.45
N THR A 17 0.53 2.47 12.27
CA THR A 17 -0.02 1.98 11.00
C THR A 17 0.50 0.59 10.62
N CYS A 18 1.70 0.23 11.07
CA CYS A 18 2.26 -1.12 10.87
C CYS A 18 1.54 -2.18 11.70
N ALA A 19 1.03 -1.84 12.89
CA ALA A 19 0.31 -2.79 13.75
C ALA A 19 -1.11 -3.10 13.24
N MET A 20 -1.79 -2.13 12.64
CA MET A 20 -3.16 -2.30 12.14
C MET A 20 -3.26 -3.23 10.93
N ALA A 21 -2.18 -3.36 10.14
CA ALA A 21 -2.14 -4.27 8.99
C ALA A 21 -2.22 -5.76 9.38
N GLN A 22 -1.99 -6.11 10.66
CA GLN A 22 -2.04 -7.50 11.14
C GLN A 22 -3.44 -7.93 11.63
N ALA A 23 -4.42 -7.02 11.76
CA ALA A 23 -5.67 -7.29 12.47
C ALA A 23 -6.86 -7.75 11.58
N GLN A 24 -6.75 -7.73 10.25
CA GLN A 24 -7.91 -7.88 9.36
C GLN A 24 -8.15 -9.31 8.83
N VAL A 25 -7.55 -10.34 9.44
CA VAL A 25 -7.64 -11.74 8.97
C VAL A 25 -8.24 -12.64 10.05
N THR A 26 -9.46 -12.37 10.52
CA THR A 26 -10.35 -13.40 11.08
C THR A 26 -11.72 -12.80 11.40
N GLN A 27 -12.75 -13.19 10.63
CA GLN A 27 -14.10 -13.52 11.09
C GLN A 27 -15.06 -13.51 9.91
N ASP A 28 -15.57 -14.68 9.53
CA ASP A 28 -16.94 -14.82 9.04
C ASP A 28 -17.35 -16.30 9.06
N SER A 29 -18.33 -16.63 9.89
CA SER A 29 -19.10 -17.87 9.84
C SER A 29 -20.49 -17.57 10.42
N ALA A 30 -21.47 -17.38 9.54
CA ALA A 30 -22.85 -17.12 9.90
C ALA A 30 -23.68 -18.42 9.92
N VAL A 31 -24.49 -18.57 10.96
CA VAL A 31 -25.38 -19.70 11.25
C VAL A 31 -26.75 -19.49 10.57
N THR A 32 -27.32 -20.54 9.99
CA THR A 32 -28.67 -20.54 9.37
C THR A 32 -29.72 -21.05 10.37
N THR A 33 -30.83 -20.33 10.54
CA THR A 33 -32.03 -20.78 11.26
C THR A 33 -33.21 -20.91 10.29
N THR A 34 -33.93 -22.03 10.39
CA THR A 34 -35.13 -22.34 9.60
C THR A 34 -36.38 -22.31 10.47
N ASP A 35 -37.37 -21.48 10.12
CA ASP A 35 -38.69 -21.46 10.76
C ASP A 35 -39.73 -22.15 9.87
N THR A 36 -40.57 -22.99 10.48
CA THR A 36 -41.77 -23.59 9.85
C THR A 36 -43.00 -23.20 10.68
N THR A 37 -44.05 -22.69 10.04
CA THR A 37 -45.33 -22.37 10.70
C THR A 37 -46.41 -23.39 10.34
N ALA A 38 -47.17 -23.84 11.35
CA ALA A 38 -48.23 -24.85 11.23
C ALA A 38 -49.63 -24.20 11.11
N VAL A 39 -50.46 -24.69 10.19
CA VAL A 39 -51.86 -24.26 10.00
C VAL A 39 -52.82 -25.34 10.51
N LYS A 40 -53.87 -24.93 11.25
CA LYS A 40 -54.94 -25.83 11.76
C LYS A 40 -56.20 -25.79 10.89
N PRO A 41 -56.83 -26.94 10.55
CA PRO A 41 -58.11 -26.96 9.83
C PRO A 41 -59.33 -26.93 10.78
N ARG A 42 -60.47 -26.42 10.29
CA ARG A 42 -61.76 -26.30 11.01
C ARG A 42 -62.70 -27.50 10.74
N PRO A 43 -63.66 -27.82 11.63
CA PRO A 43 -64.44 -29.05 11.57
C PRO A 43 -65.64 -28.99 10.60
N ARG A 44 -66.03 -30.18 10.08
CA ARG A 44 -67.10 -30.40 9.09
C ARG A 44 -68.35 -30.98 9.78
N TYR A 45 -69.52 -30.49 9.42
CA TYR A 45 -70.84 -30.91 9.94
C TYR A 45 -71.33 -32.20 9.28
N ASN A 46 -71.86 -33.14 10.08
CA ASN A 46 -72.29 -34.48 9.64
C ASN A 46 -73.79 -34.71 9.93
N GLY A 47 -74.63 -34.47 8.93
CA GLY A 47 -76.02 -34.93 8.87
C GLY A 47 -76.39 -35.24 7.41
N PRO A 48 -77.43 -36.04 7.13
CA PRO A 48 -77.82 -36.34 5.74
C PRO A 48 -78.25 -35.05 5.05
N LEU A 49 -77.55 -34.71 3.97
CA LEU A 49 -77.60 -33.41 3.30
C LEU A 49 -78.71 -33.37 2.23
N PRO A 50 -79.91 -32.79 2.48
CA PRO A 50 -80.75 -32.29 1.38
C PRO A 50 -80.08 -31.14 0.61
N PHE A 51 -78.93 -30.68 1.14
CA PHE A 51 -78.14 -29.56 0.66
C PHE A 51 -77.54 -29.79 -0.74
N LEU A 52 -77.18 -31.02 -1.13
CA LEU A 52 -76.52 -31.27 -2.41
C LEU A 52 -77.43 -30.94 -3.61
N ASP A 53 -78.71 -31.27 -3.55
CA ASP A 53 -79.67 -30.96 -4.61
C ASP A 53 -80.03 -29.46 -4.62
N SER A 54 -80.17 -28.85 -3.43
CA SER A 54 -80.38 -27.40 -3.33
C SER A 54 -79.19 -26.59 -3.84
N VAL A 55 -77.96 -27.06 -3.59
CA VAL A 55 -76.73 -26.44 -4.09
C VAL A 55 -76.59 -26.68 -5.58
N ALA A 56 -76.83 -27.89 -6.07
CA ALA A 56 -76.80 -28.18 -7.51
C ALA A 56 -77.83 -27.35 -8.29
N ARG A 57 -79.04 -27.18 -7.74
CA ARG A 57 -80.06 -26.29 -8.31
C ARG A 57 -79.65 -24.83 -8.20
N ALA A 58 -79.07 -24.40 -7.08
CA ALA A 58 -78.59 -23.03 -6.92
C ALA A 58 -77.43 -22.71 -7.86
N THR A 59 -76.50 -23.65 -8.08
CA THR A 59 -75.39 -23.48 -9.03
C THR A 59 -75.91 -23.48 -10.46
N ALA A 60 -76.85 -24.36 -10.81
CA ALA A 60 -77.46 -24.37 -12.14
C ALA A 60 -78.25 -23.08 -12.44
N LEU A 61 -79.03 -22.58 -11.47
CA LEU A 61 -79.73 -21.30 -11.59
C LEU A 61 -78.75 -20.13 -11.69
N HIS A 62 -77.64 -20.18 -10.94
CA HIS A 62 -76.61 -19.17 -11.02
C HIS A 62 -75.91 -19.19 -12.39
N GLU A 63 -75.59 -20.36 -12.92
CA GLU A 63 -75.02 -20.52 -14.26
C GLU A 63 -75.95 -20.00 -15.34
N GLN A 64 -77.25 -20.31 -15.26
CA GLN A 64 -78.28 -19.76 -16.15
C GLN A 64 -78.37 -18.23 -16.04
N PHE A 65 -78.35 -17.69 -14.82
CA PHE A 65 -78.36 -16.24 -14.60
C PHE A 65 -77.12 -15.56 -15.18
N VAL A 66 -75.95 -16.19 -15.04
CA VAL A 66 -74.69 -15.71 -15.63
C VAL A 66 -74.75 -15.79 -17.15
N SER A 67 -75.24 -16.89 -17.73
CA SER A 67 -75.37 -17.02 -19.18
C SER A 67 -76.33 -15.98 -19.76
N ASP A 68 -77.46 -15.74 -19.09
CA ASP A 68 -78.45 -14.73 -19.49
C ASP A 68 -77.86 -13.31 -19.42
N SER A 69 -77.07 -13.03 -18.38
CA SER A 69 -76.36 -11.76 -18.22
C SER A 69 -75.32 -11.54 -19.32
N LEU A 70 -74.61 -12.59 -19.72
CA LEU A 70 -73.66 -12.55 -20.83
C LEU A 70 -74.36 -12.41 -22.19
N ALA A 71 -75.50 -13.08 -22.40
CA ALA A 71 -76.28 -12.96 -23.63
C ALA A 71 -76.86 -11.54 -23.79
N LYS A 72 -77.39 -10.94 -22.71
CA LYS A 72 -77.91 -9.56 -22.72
C LYS A 72 -76.84 -8.51 -23.06
N ARG A 73 -75.55 -8.81 -22.84
CA ARG A 73 -74.43 -7.93 -23.20
C ARG A 73 -74.37 -7.58 -24.68
N TYR A 74 -74.84 -8.48 -25.56
CA TYR A 74 -74.76 -8.33 -27.01
C TYR A 74 -76.08 -7.90 -27.65
N ILE A 75 -77.20 -8.07 -26.96
CA ILE A 75 -78.55 -7.75 -27.46
C ILE A 75 -78.96 -6.32 -27.09
N ALA A 76 -78.59 -5.84 -25.89
CA ALA A 76 -78.90 -4.48 -25.46
C ALA A 76 -77.89 -3.48 -26.04
N LYS A 77 -78.35 -2.25 -26.35
CA LYS A 77 -77.45 -1.16 -26.74
C LYS A 77 -76.42 -0.92 -25.62
N PRO A 78 -75.12 -0.97 -25.92
CA PRO A 78 -74.11 -0.79 -24.88
C PRO A 78 -74.17 0.64 -24.33
N ASP A 79 -74.03 0.77 -23.01
CA ASP A 79 -73.82 2.06 -22.36
C ASP A 79 -72.53 2.70 -22.92
N PRO A 80 -72.60 3.95 -23.45
CA PRO A 80 -71.44 4.66 -23.98
C PRO A 80 -70.27 4.78 -22.99
N ASN A 81 -70.55 4.81 -21.68
CA ASN A 81 -69.55 5.04 -20.64
C ASN A 81 -69.02 3.75 -19.99
N ARG A 82 -69.31 2.59 -20.59
CA ARG A 82 -68.91 1.29 -20.02
C ARG A 82 -67.42 1.00 -20.23
N PRO A 83 -66.65 0.65 -19.17
CA PRO A 83 -65.28 0.19 -19.33
C PRO A 83 -65.23 -1.14 -20.09
N ASN A 84 -64.36 -1.23 -21.09
CA ASN A 84 -64.23 -2.42 -21.90
C ASN A 84 -63.32 -3.44 -21.20
N ALA A 85 -63.95 -4.43 -20.54
CA ALA A 85 -63.26 -5.51 -19.84
C ALA A 85 -62.22 -6.26 -20.70
N PHE A 86 -62.42 -6.34 -22.02
CA PHE A 86 -61.44 -6.95 -22.92
C PHE A 86 -60.18 -6.08 -23.05
N VAL A 87 -60.36 -4.78 -23.25
CA VAL A 87 -59.23 -3.82 -23.31
C VAL A 87 -58.50 -3.79 -21.97
N ASP A 88 -59.24 -3.77 -20.86
CA ASP A 88 -58.65 -3.83 -19.52
C ASP A 88 -57.85 -5.11 -19.29
N SER A 89 -58.32 -6.25 -19.82
CA SER A 89 -57.58 -7.51 -19.75
C SER A 89 -56.27 -7.43 -20.53
N ILE A 90 -56.29 -6.89 -21.75
CA ILE A 90 -55.08 -6.67 -22.57
C ILE A 90 -54.12 -5.70 -21.89
N LEU A 91 -54.61 -4.60 -21.34
CA LEU A 91 -53.78 -3.65 -20.61
C LEU A 91 -53.18 -4.27 -19.35
N ARG A 92 -53.91 -5.14 -18.66
CA ARG A 92 -53.44 -5.83 -17.46
C ARG A 92 -52.41 -6.91 -17.78
N THR A 93 -52.57 -7.63 -18.89
CA THR A 93 -51.60 -8.62 -19.36
C THR A 93 -50.32 -7.98 -19.89
N ASN A 94 -50.46 -6.84 -20.60
CA ASN A 94 -49.32 -6.09 -21.15
C ASN A 94 -48.74 -5.06 -20.19
N ARG A 95 -49.30 -4.92 -18.98
CA ARG A 95 -48.72 -4.07 -17.94
C ARG A 95 -47.35 -4.65 -17.57
N TYR A 96 -46.32 -3.90 -17.90
CA TYR A 96 -44.95 -4.20 -17.54
C TYR A 96 -44.82 -4.31 -16.01
N LYS A 97 -44.33 -5.45 -15.51
CA LYS A 97 -44.18 -5.77 -14.07
C LYS A 97 -42.70 -5.84 -13.62
N GLY A 98 -41.76 -5.56 -14.50
CA GLY A 98 -40.33 -5.74 -14.22
C GLY A 98 -39.70 -4.51 -13.61
N ASP A 99 -38.86 -4.71 -12.59
CA ASP A 99 -37.95 -3.67 -12.08
C ASP A 99 -36.62 -3.71 -12.85
N PHE A 100 -36.62 -3.73 -14.19
CA PHE A 100 -35.42 -4.06 -15.01
C PHE A 100 -34.17 -3.26 -14.65
N PHE A 101 -34.33 -2.03 -14.14
CA PHE A 101 -33.21 -1.14 -13.81
C PHE A 101 -32.82 -1.20 -12.32
N LEU A 102 -33.71 -1.65 -11.44
CA LEU A 102 -33.46 -1.79 -10.00
C LEU A 102 -33.09 -3.22 -9.60
N SER A 103 -33.41 -4.22 -10.45
CA SER A 103 -33.08 -5.63 -10.25
C SER A 103 -31.73 -6.02 -10.88
N LEU A 104 -30.92 -5.06 -11.33
CA LEU A 104 -29.51 -5.29 -11.66
C LEU A 104 -28.78 -5.62 -10.35
N SER A 105 -28.89 -6.87 -9.92
CA SER A 105 -28.16 -7.39 -8.78
C SER A 105 -26.67 -7.15 -9.02
N SER A 106 -26.04 -6.37 -8.14
CA SER A 106 -24.59 -6.12 -8.14
C SER A 106 -23.75 -7.39 -8.00
N LYS A 107 -24.38 -8.56 -7.80
CA LYS A 107 -23.74 -9.87 -7.97
C LYS A 107 -23.72 -10.27 -9.44
N THR A 108 -22.99 -9.53 -10.26
CA THR A 108 -22.46 -10.12 -11.49
C THR A 108 -21.38 -11.10 -11.04
N THR A 109 -21.60 -12.40 -11.26
CA THR A 109 -20.51 -13.37 -11.16
C THR A 109 -19.51 -13.00 -12.23
N ILE A 110 -18.45 -12.29 -11.84
CA ILE A 110 -17.33 -11.98 -12.72
C ILE A 110 -16.77 -13.33 -13.17
N GLN A 111 -17.15 -13.76 -14.37
CA GLN A 111 -16.45 -14.83 -15.08
C GLN A 111 -15.07 -14.25 -15.39
N GLN A 112 -14.14 -14.41 -14.45
CA GLN A 112 -12.74 -14.09 -14.69
C GLN A 112 -12.34 -14.90 -15.91
N GLY A 113 -12.05 -14.24 -17.03
CA GLY A 113 -11.62 -14.92 -18.24
C GLY A 113 -10.42 -15.81 -17.94
N TYR A 114 -10.11 -16.75 -18.85
CA TYR A 114 -8.93 -17.62 -18.77
C TYR A 114 -7.62 -16.82 -18.92
N GLY A 115 -7.37 -15.87 -18.03
CA GLY A 115 -6.10 -15.21 -17.82
C GLY A 115 -5.37 -15.92 -16.69
N ARG A 116 -4.07 -16.18 -16.89
CA ARG A 116 -3.24 -16.67 -15.79
C ARG A 116 -3.35 -15.70 -14.62
N ASN A 117 -3.69 -16.22 -13.43
CA ASN A 117 -3.67 -15.44 -12.21
C ASN A 117 -2.27 -14.85 -12.07
N ARG A 118 -2.14 -13.51 -12.15
CA ARG A 118 -0.86 -12.86 -11.89
C ARG A 118 -0.56 -13.10 -10.42
N PRO A 119 0.63 -13.60 -10.05
CA PRO A 119 0.98 -13.73 -8.64
C PRO A 119 0.85 -12.34 -8.01
N ALA A 120 -0.19 -12.17 -7.20
CA ALA A 120 -0.41 -10.93 -6.48
C ALA A 120 0.69 -10.82 -5.44
N ARG A 121 1.49 -9.76 -5.49
CA ARG A 121 2.43 -9.48 -4.41
C ARG A 121 1.63 -9.11 -3.17
N ASP A 122 2.14 -9.50 -2.01
CA ASP A 122 1.43 -9.32 -0.77
C ASP A 122 0.97 -7.87 -0.56
N ILE A 123 -0.29 -7.69 -0.15
CA ILE A 123 -0.90 -6.36 0.02
C ILE A 123 -0.11 -5.51 1.03
N TRP A 124 0.49 -6.12 2.06
CA TRP A 124 1.24 -5.39 3.07
C TRP A 124 2.44 -4.62 2.49
N VAL A 125 3.01 -5.07 1.37
CA VAL A 125 4.12 -4.41 0.66
C VAL A 125 3.72 -3.02 0.18
N ILE A 126 2.51 -2.88 -0.39
CA ILE A 126 2.01 -1.58 -0.86
C ILE A 126 1.76 -0.63 0.32
N GLY A 127 1.25 -1.17 1.43
CA GLY A 127 1.01 -0.43 2.66
C GLY A 127 2.31 0.14 3.25
N VAL A 128 3.36 -0.67 3.33
CA VAL A 128 4.68 -0.24 3.83
C VAL A 128 5.29 0.83 2.92
N ILE A 129 5.21 0.69 1.60
CA ILE A 129 5.72 1.70 0.66
C ILE A 129 4.97 3.04 0.84
N PHE A 130 3.66 3.00 1.04
CA PHE A 130 2.86 4.19 1.30
C PHE A 130 3.24 4.88 2.62
N VAL A 131 3.48 4.09 3.68
CA VAL A 131 3.97 4.62 4.97
C VAL A 131 5.36 5.24 4.81
N LEU A 132 6.26 4.64 4.02
CA LEU A 132 7.59 5.21 3.73
C LEU A 132 7.51 6.54 2.96
N LEU A 133 6.59 6.64 1.99
CA LEU A 133 6.29 7.89 1.28
C LEU A 133 5.82 9.00 2.22
N LEU A 134 4.86 8.69 3.10
CA LEU A 134 4.38 9.63 4.10
C LEU A 134 5.48 10.03 5.09
N PHE A 135 6.32 9.08 5.50
CA PHE A 135 7.45 9.37 6.37
C PHE A 135 8.45 10.32 5.69
N ALA A 136 8.74 10.11 4.40
CA ALA A 136 9.61 10.98 3.62
C ALA A 136 9.04 12.40 3.48
N ALA A 137 7.74 12.51 3.22
CA ALA A 137 7.05 13.79 3.17
C ALA A 137 7.08 14.51 4.52
N CYS A 138 6.84 13.80 5.64
CA CYS A 138 6.91 14.39 6.98
C CYS A 138 8.32 14.89 7.32
N LEU A 139 9.38 14.12 6.98
CA LEU A 139 10.77 14.55 7.18
C LEU A 139 11.10 15.80 6.37
N ASN A 140 10.62 15.89 5.12
CA ASN A 140 10.84 17.05 4.27
C ASN A 140 10.17 18.31 4.84
N ILE A 141 8.95 18.20 5.38
CA ILE A 141 8.25 19.32 6.03
C ILE A 141 8.97 19.75 7.32
N ALA A 142 9.38 18.78 8.16
CA ALA A 142 10.06 19.06 9.42
C ALA A 142 11.43 19.76 9.21
N SER A 143 12.11 19.40 8.12
CA SER A 143 13.52 19.73 7.86
C SER A 143 13.72 20.59 6.60
N SER A 144 12.69 21.29 6.14
CA SER A 144 12.70 22.02 4.86
C SER A 144 13.86 23.01 4.70
N LYS A 145 14.29 23.66 5.79
CA LYS A 145 15.48 24.54 5.81
C LYS A 145 16.80 23.76 5.66
N ASP A 146 16.90 22.60 6.30
CA ASP A 146 18.09 21.76 6.23
C ASP A 146 18.20 21.19 4.81
N VAL A 147 17.10 20.71 4.25
CA VAL A 147 17.01 20.17 2.87
C VAL A 147 17.31 21.24 1.83
N SER A 148 16.80 22.48 1.97
CA SER A 148 17.12 23.56 1.03
C SER A 148 18.59 23.96 1.07
N ASN A 149 19.17 24.07 2.26
CA ASN A 149 20.60 24.39 2.44
C ASN A 149 21.49 23.25 1.93
N VAL A 150 21.03 22.01 2.08
CA VAL A 150 21.64 20.78 1.55
C VAL A 150 21.64 20.79 0.02
N PHE A 151 20.51 21.08 -0.63
CA PHE A 151 20.42 21.16 -2.10
C PHE A 151 21.27 22.28 -2.67
N GLN A 152 21.24 23.47 -2.03
CA GLN A 152 22.10 24.58 -2.40
C GLN A 152 23.58 24.23 -2.21
N SER A 153 23.93 23.58 -1.10
CA SER A 153 25.30 23.09 -0.90
C SER A 153 25.70 22.03 -1.93
N PHE A 154 24.76 21.25 -2.45
CA PHE A 154 25.02 20.26 -3.50
C PHE A 154 25.33 20.87 -4.86
N TYR A 155 24.67 21.98 -5.21
CA TYR A 155 24.80 22.62 -6.50
C TYR A 155 25.82 23.78 -6.50
N GLN A 156 25.94 24.53 -5.40
CA GLN A 156 26.94 25.59 -5.28
C GLN A 156 28.29 25.02 -4.83
N ARG A 157 29.30 25.17 -5.69
CA ARG A 157 30.71 25.01 -5.37
C ARG A 157 31.10 26.10 -4.36
N ARG A 158 30.99 25.78 -3.07
CA ARG A 158 31.58 26.48 -1.91
C ARG A 158 31.98 27.95 -2.20
N SER A 159 31.10 28.91 -1.95
CA SER A 159 31.58 30.27 -1.68
C SER A 159 32.20 30.24 -0.29
N THR A 160 33.52 30.04 -0.26
CA THR A 160 34.35 30.35 0.90
C THR A 160 34.15 31.81 1.27
N GLY A 161 33.37 32.05 2.31
CA GLY A 161 33.27 33.33 3.00
C GLY A 161 33.05 33.05 4.49
N PRO A 162 33.63 33.81 5.43
CA PRO A 162 33.41 33.66 6.87
C PRO A 162 32.00 34.07 7.33
N ALA A 163 30.98 33.87 6.48
CA ALA A 163 29.60 34.26 6.73
C ALA A 163 28.86 33.10 7.38
N GLY A 164 28.91 33.03 8.71
CA GLY A 164 28.03 32.14 9.47
C GLY A 164 28.70 31.50 10.67
N LYS A 165 28.98 32.29 11.70
CA LYS A 165 29.44 31.83 13.02
C LYS A 165 28.41 30.93 13.76
N GLU A 166 27.39 30.42 13.07
CA GLU A 166 26.26 29.66 13.61
C GLU A 166 25.69 28.65 12.59
N ASP A 167 26.51 28.07 11.70
CA ASP A 167 26.06 26.95 10.86
C ASP A 167 25.79 25.73 11.76
N SER A 168 24.58 25.68 12.32
CA SER A 168 24.11 24.53 13.07
C SER A 168 24.18 23.34 12.11
N PRO A 169 25.03 22.32 12.39
CA PRO A 169 25.02 21.10 11.60
C PRO A 169 23.59 20.53 11.62
N ILE A 170 23.20 19.80 10.56
CA ILE A 170 21.90 19.13 10.47
C ILE A 170 21.47 18.65 11.85
N ASN A 171 20.28 19.07 12.28
CA ASN A 171 19.77 18.73 13.59
C ASN A 171 19.88 17.20 13.79
N ALA A 172 20.44 16.75 14.92
CA ALA A 172 20.67 15.33 15.20
C ALA A 172 19.38 14.49 15.05
N TRP A 173 18.23 15.08 15.34
CA TRP A 173 16.91 14.47 15.12
C TRP A 173 16.54 14.30 13.64
N THR A 174 16.89 15.27 12.80
CA THR A 174 16.74 15.16 11.35
C THR A 174 17.64 14.04 10.82
N PHE A 175 18.89 13.99 11.28
CA PHE A 175 19.83 12.93 10.92
C PHE A 175 19.31 11.53 11.27
N ILE A 176 18.80 11.34 12.50
CA ILE A 176 18.26 10.03 12.93
C ILE A 176 17.05 9.63 12.07
N GLY A 177 16.18 10.58 11.74
CA GLY A 177 15.01 10.36 10.89
C GLY A 177 15.40 9.95 9.47
N LEU A 178 16.34 10.67 8.85
CA LEU A 178 16.87 10.34 7.52
C LEU A 178 17.55 8.96 7.52
N PHE A 179 18.32 8.66 8.56
CA PHE A 179 19.01 7.39 8.70
C PHE A 179 18.03 6.22 8.81
N ALA A 180 17.00 6.35 9.64
CA ALA A 180 15.93 5.36 9.74
C ALA A 180 15.18 5.19 8.41
N LEU A 181 14.88 6.29 7.71
CA LEU A 181 14.20 6.25 6.42
C LEU A 181 15.03 5.52 5.36
N PHE A 182 16.32 5.84 5.26
CA PHE A 182 17.26 5.16 4.38
C PHE A 182 17.32 3.65 4.67
N GLY A 183 17.44 3.26 5.95
CA GLY A 183 17.48 1.87 6.36
C GLY A 183 16.21 1.08 6.01
N LEU A 184 15.04 1.68 6.24
CA LEU A 184 13.77 1.03 5.89
C LEU A 184 13.53 0.97 4.37
N THR A 185 13.86 2.02 3.62
CA THR A 185 13.71 2.00 2.15
C THR A 185 14.69 1.03 1.49
N SER A 186 15.94 0.97 1.95
CA SER A 186 16.92 -0.01 1.45
C SER A 186 16.56 -1.45 1.85
N GLY A 187 16.06 -1.67 3.07
CA GLY A 187 15.52 -2.96 3.49
C GLY A 187 14.32 -3.39 2.64
N MET A 188 13.44 -2.45 2.29
CA MET A 188 12.31 -2.71 1.40
C MET A 188 12.78 -3.08 -0.02
N PHE A 189 13.78 -2.37 -0.55
CA PHE A 189 14.38 -2.69 -1.84
C PHE A 189 15.01 -4.09 -1.85
N LEU A 190 15.75 -4.47 -0.81
CA LEU A 190 16.31 -5.82 -0.68
C LEU A 190 15.24 -6.91 -0.51
N TYR A 191 14.17 -6.64 0.24
CA TYR A 191 13.03 -7.55 0.38
C TYR A 191 12.36 -7.80 -0.98
N LEU A 192 12.16 -6.75 -1.79
CA LEU A 192 11.63 -6.82 -3.14
C LEU A 192 12.57 -7.61 -4.08
N LEU A 193 13.87 -7.39 -3.98
CA LEU A 193 14.90 -8.13 -4.72
C LEU A 193 14.91 -9.63 -4.44
N THR A 194 14.87 -9.99 -3.16
CA THR A 194 14.94 -11.39 -2.71
C THR A 194 13.68 -12.16 -3.08
N THR A 195 12.50 -11.54 -2.91
CA THR A 195 11.20 -12.17 -3.19
C THR A 195 10.86 -12.16 -4.68
N GLY A 196 11.16 -11.07 -5.39
CA GLY A 196 10.76 -10.86 -6.79
C GLY A 196 11.74 -11.42 -7.83
N TYR A 197 13.05 -11.20 -7.63
CA TYR A 197 14.05 -11.53 -8.65
C TYR A 197 14.81 -12.83 -8.37
N TYR A 198 15.44 -12.92 -7.19
CA TYR A 198 16.31 -14.06 -6.87
C TYR A 198 15.56 -15.27 -6.30
N LYS A 199 14.30 -15.10 -5.87
CA LYS A 199 13.45 -16.14 -5.24
C LYS A 199 14.22 -16.96 -4.19
N VAL A 200 15.01 -16.26 -3.36
CA VAL A 200 15.81 -16.90 -2.32
C VAL A 200 14.89 -17.34 -1.19
N TYR A 201 14.92 -18.63 -0.87
CA TYR A 201 14.17 -19.18 0.25
C TYR A 201 14.91 -18.90 1.56
N TYR A 202 14.40 -17.94 2.33
CA TYR A 202 14.80 -17.73 3.71
C TYR A 202 13.87 -18.52 4.65
N THR A 203 14.37 -18.90 5.82
CA THR A 203 13.60 -19.58 6.88
C THR A 203 12.51 -18.70 7.48
N ILE A 204 12.61 -17.39 7.30
CA ILE A 204 11.69 -16.36 7.77
C ILE A 204 11.05 -15.72 6.55
N ALA A 205 9.71 -15.61 6.52
CA ALA A 205 8.97 -15.08 5.37
C ALA A 205 8.14 -13.83 5.72
N GLY A 206 7.73 -13.10 4.68
CA GLY A 206 6.81 -11.96 4.79
C GLY A 206 7.41 -10.75 5.52
N PHE A 207 6.58 -10.10 6.35
CA PHE A 207 6.92 -8.85 7.05
C PHE A 207 8.13 -8.97 7.97
N GLN A 208 8.33 -10.13 8.60
CA GLN A 208 9.49 -10.37 9.46
C GLN A 208 10.81 -10.33 8.68
N LEU A 209 10.82 -10.82 7.43
CA LEU A 209 11.99 -10.73 6.54
C LEU A 209 12.34 -9.26 6.25
N PHE A 210 11.33 -8.44 5.96
CA PHE A 210 11.53 -7.00 5.74
C PHE A 210 12.14 -6.32 6.97
N LEU A 211 11.62 -6.60 8.17
CA LEU A 211 12.15 -6.03 9.40
C LEU A 211 13.58 -6.49 9.70
N THR A 212 13.89 -7.77 9.51
CA THR A 212 15.25 -8.29 9.75
C THR A 212 16.25 -7.69 8.77
N LEU A 213 15.92 -7.61 7.48
CA LEU A 213 16.78 -6.97 6.48
C LEU A 213 17.01 -5.48 6.80
N SER A 214 15.94 -4.75 7.11
CA SER A 214 16.04 -3.33 7.47
C SER A 214 16.89 -3.13 8.73
N PHE A 215 16.70 -3.97 9.75
CA PHE A 215 17.46 -3.90 10.99
C PHE A 215 18.95 -4.19 10.77
N VAL A 216 19.29 -5.22 9.98
CA VAL A 216 20.67 -5.54 9.63
C VAL A 216 21.35 -4.37 8.94
N ILE A 217 20.68 -3.72 7.98
CA ILE A 217 21.23 -2.55 7.28
C ILE A 217 21.45 -1.39 8.26
N ILE A 218 20.45 -1.05 9.06
CA ILE A 218 20.52 0.02 10.06
C ILE A 218 21.67 -0.26 11.04
N ALA A 219 21.80 -1.49 11.55
CA ALA A 219 22.85 -1.87 12.47
C ALA A 219 24.24 -1.74 11.84
N LEU A 220 24.44 -2.25 10.62
CA LEU A 220 25.71 -2.16 9.91
C LEU A 220 26.16 -0.70 9.69
N PHE A 221 25.25 0.16 9.24
CA PHE A 221 25.58 1.57 9.04
C PHE A 221 25.70 2.36 10.36
N ALA A 222 24.98 1.96 11.42
CA ALA A 222 25.12 2.57 12.73
C ALA A 222 26.49 2.27 13.35
N VAL A 223 26.97 1.03 13.21
CA VAL A 223 28.34 0.65 13.61
C VAL A 223 29.37 1.48 12.81
N LYS A 224 29.20 1.60 11.49
CA LYS A 224 30.06 2.48 10.66
C LYS A 224 30.10 3.91 11.23
N PHE A 225 28.95 4.49 11.53
CA PHE A 225 28.83 5.84 12.08
C PHE A 225 29.55 5.98 13.44
N LEU A 226 29.37 4.99 14.33
CA LEU A 226 30.02 4.98 15.64
C LEU A 226 31.54 4.92 15.52
N VAL A 227 32.05 4.08 14.62
CA VAL A 227 33.50 3.97 14.37
C VAL A 227 34.07 5.28 13.85
N ILE A 228 33.39 5.96 12.92
CA ILE A 228 33.81 7.28 12.41
C ILE A 228 33.88 8.32 13.54
N LYS A 229 32.88 8.34 14.44
CA LYS A 229 32.88 9.23 15.62
C LYS A 229 33.99 8.88 16.60
N PHE A 230 34.24 7.60 16.83
CA PHE A 230 35.32 7.14 17.70
C PHE A 230 36.69 7.55 17.16
N LEU A 231 36.93 7.38 15.85
CA LEU A 231 38.17 7.87 15.21
C LEU A 231 38.30 9.40 15.34
N GLY A 232 37.21 10.15 15.12
CA GLY A 232 37.20 11.60 15.29
C GLY A 232 37.60 12.05 16.70
N PHE A 233 37.16 11.30 17.71
CA PHE A 233 37.49 11.53 19.11
C PHE A 233 38.96 11.19 19.42
N VAL A 234 39.44 10.02 18.98
CA VAL A 234 40.82 9.55 19.24
C VAL A 234 41.87 10.46 18.60
N PHE A 235 41.60 10.98 17.40
CA PHE A 235 42.54 11.83 16.66
C PHE A 235 42.32 13.35 16.88
N ASP A 236 41.38 13.74 17.75
CA ASP A 236 40.99 15.13 18.03
C ASP A 236 40.66 15.97 16.78
N ILE A 237 40.05 15.33 15.78
CA ILE A 237 39.62 15.96 14.51
C ILE A 237 38.09 16.08 14.41
N ASN A 238 37.45 16.34 15.55
CA ASN A 238 35.99 16.38 15.71
C ASN A 238 35.29 17.34 14.72
N LYS A 239 35.91 18.49 14.39
CA LYS A 239 35.37 19.45 13.42
C LYS A 239 35.27 18.86 12.01
N LEU A 240 36.30 18.16 11.56
CA LEU A 240 36.33 17.52 10.24
C LEU A 240 35.34 16.35 10.18
N VAL A 241 35.26 15.56 11.26
CA VAL A 241 34.32 14.44 11.34
C VAL A 241 32.87 14.91 11.31
N ASN A 242 32.54 16.03 11.96
CA ASN A 242 31.20 16.59 11.88
C ASN A 242 30.85 17.08 10.45
N GLU A 243 31.80 17.67 9.72
CA GLU A 243 31.61 18.04 8.31
C GLU A 243 31.42 16.81 7.40
N TYR A 244 32.15 15.73 7.69
CA TYR A 244 31.99 14.45 7.00
C TYR A 244 30.64 13.78 7.32
N ILE A 245 30.18 13.79 8.57
CA ILE A 245 28.87 13.27 8.97
C ILE A 245 27.73 14.02 8.27
N ASN A 246 27.84 15.34 8.19
CA ASN A 246 26.87 16.18 7.47
C ASN A 246 26.80 15.79 5.98
N THR A 247 27.97 15.54 5.41
CA THR A 247 28.10 15.08 4.02
C THR A 247 27.49 13.69 3.81
N LEU A 248 27.73 12.75 4.74
CA LEU A 248 27.15 11.40 4.71
C LEU A 248 25.62 11.41 4.83
N ALA A 249 25.08 12.22 5.73
CA ALA A 249 23.63 12.40 5.92
C ALA A 249 22.94 12.73 4.59
N LEU A 250 23.61 13.58 3.82
CA LEU A 250 23.16 14.08 2.53
C LEU A 250 23.20 13.00 1.46
N THR A 251 24.25 12.18 1.46
CA THR A 251 24.33 11.00 0.58
C THR A 251 23.19 10.03 0.86
N TYR A 252 22.91 9.74 2.13
CA TYR A 252 21.79 8.85 2.50
C TYR A 252 20.44 9.41 2.04
N PHE A 253 20.23 10.72 2.13
CA PHE A 253 19.04 11.36 1.58
C PHE A 253 18.91 11.15 0.07
N ASN A 254 19.98 11.41 -0.69
CA ASN A 254 19.97 11.24 -2.14
C ASN A 254 19.75 9.79 -2.57
N ILE A 255 20.42 8.83 -1.92
CA ILE A 255 20.21 7.40 -2.22
C ILE A 255 18.77 7.01 -1.91
N THR A 256 18.21 7.51 -0.81
CA THR A 256 16.83 7.22 -0.46
C THR A 256 15.84 7.79 -1.47
N PHE A 257 16.07 9.02 -1.93
CA PHE A 257 15.25 9.65 -2.96
C PHE A 257 15.26 8.87 -4.28
N VAL A 258 16.35 8.14 -4.57
CA VAL A 258 16.43 7.22 -5.71
C VAL A 258 15.75 5.88 -5.41
N PHE A 259 15.99 5.28 -4.24
CA PHE A 259 15.43 3.98 -3.88
C PHE A 259 13.92 3.99 -3.69
N LEU A 260 13.36 5.12 -3.30
CA LEU A 260 11.92 5.25 -3.08
C LEU A 260 11.09 5.06 -4.37
N PRO A 261 11.28 5.82 -5.46
CA PRO A 261 10.55 5.61 -6.72
C PRO A 261 10.87 4.24 -7.32
N VAL A 262 12.09 3.75 -7.11
CA VAL A 262 12.51 2.40 -7.50
C VAL A 262 11.70 1.32 -6.79
N ALA A 263 11.49 1.43 -5.48
CA ALA A 263 10.68 0.50 -4.71
C ALA A 263 9.21 0.53 -5.16
N VAL A 264 8.67 1.71 -5.48
CA VAL A 264 7.33 1.87 -6.06
C VAL A 264 7.22 1.20 -7.43
N CYS A 265 8.17 1.47 -8.33
CA CYS A 265 8.18 0.88 -9.67
C CYS A 265 8.37 -0.64 -9.62
N PHE A 266 9.30 -1.14 -8.81
CA PHE A 266 9.50 -2.58 -8.63
C PHE A 266 8.25 -3.24 -8.04
N SER A 267 7.49 -2.51 -7.22
CA SER A 267 6.19 -2.97 -6.78
C SER A 267 5.21 -3.07 -7.98
N LEU A 268 5.02 -2.01 -8.74
CA LEU A 268 3.92 -1.98 -9.72
C LEU A 268 4.22 -2.66 -11.06
N ILE A 269 5.50 -2.93 -11.37
CA ILE A 269 5.92 -3.41 -12.69
C ILE A 269 5.84 -4.93 -12.84
N ALA A 270 5.67 -5.39 -14.08
CA ALA A 270 5.71 -6.80 -14.42
C ALA A 270 7.15 -7.36 -14.39
N ASP A 271 7.28 -8.63 -14.01
CA ASP A 271 8.57 -9.33 -13.81
C ASP A 271 9.57 -9.17 -14.97
N LYS A 272 9.06 -9.06 -16.20
CA LYS A 272 9.88 -8.88 -17.41
C LYS A 272 10.78 -7.63 -17.39
N PHE A 273 10.34 -6.55 -16.74
CA PHE A 273 11.06 -5.27 -16.72
C PHE A 273 11.93 -5.07 -15.48
N ILE A 274 11.85 -5.98 -14.50
CA ILE A 274 12.68 -5.96 -13.30
C ILE A 274 14.20 -5.90 -13.59
N PRO A 275 14.78 -6.71 -14.51
CA PRO A 275 16.23 -6.67 -14.74
C PRO A 275 16.68 -5.33 -15.33
N PHE A 276 15.89 -4.74 -16.24
CA PHE A 276 16.19 -3.42 -16.79
C PHE A 276 16.18 -2.34 -15.70
N LEU A 277 15.16 -2.37 -14.84
CA LEU A 277 15.06 -1.45 -13.70
C LEU A 277 16.28 -1.61 -12.78
N LEU A 278 16.68 -2.84 -12.45
CA LEU A 278 17.85 -3.08 -11.61
C LEU A 278 19.13 -2.49 -12.18
N VAL A 279 19.40 -2.67 -13.48
CA VAL A 279 20.58 -2.10 -14.14
C VAL A 279 20.58 -0.58 -14.05
N VAL A 280 19.44 0.06 -14.31
CA VAL A 280 19.31 1.53 -14.20
C VAL A 280 19.56 2.00 -12.77
N THR A 281 19.01 1.29 -11.78
CA THR A 281 19.21 1.68 -10.37
C THR A 281 20.64 1.51 -9.91
N LEU A 282 21.29 0.41 -10.30
CA LEU A 282 22.68 0.15 -9.97
C LEU A 282 23.61 1.19 -10.61
N LEU A 283 23.36 1.55 -11.88
CA LEU A 283 24.10 2.61 -12.55
C LEU A 283 23.94 3.96 -11.85
N LEU A 284 22.71 4.33 -11.47
CA LEU A 284 22.42 5.59 -10.79
C LEU A 284 23.10 5.65 -9.40
N VAL A 285 23.03 4.56 -8.64
CA VAL A 285 23.74 4.43 -7.34
C VAL A 285 25.24 4.57 -7.53
N ILE A 286 25.84 3.90 -8.52
CA ILE A 286 27.29 4.02 -8.80
C ILE A 286 27.67 5.45 -9.13
N ILE A 287 26.89 6.15 -9.97
CA ILE A 287 27.15 7.56 -10.30
C ILE A 287 27.11 8.43 -9.04
N ILE A 288 26.09 8.25 -8.18
CA ILE A 288 25.97 9.00 -6.92
C ILE A 288 27.18 8.72 -6.01
N PHE A 289 27.59 7.45 -5.89
CA PHE A 289 28.75 7.07 -5.08
C PHE A 289 30.06 7.67 -5.62
N ILE A 290 30.30 7.60 -6.93
CA ILE A 290 31.50 8.18 -7.55
C ILE A 290 31.52 9.71 -7.34
N TRP A 291 30.41 10.37 -7.62
CA TRP A 291 30.27 11.82 -7.42
C TRP A 291 30.54 12.22 -5.97
N GLN A 292 29.99 11.44 -5.03
CA GLN A 292 30.17 11.65 -3.60
C GLN A 292 31.61 11.41 -3.15
N TYR A 293 32.25 10.34 -3.63
CA TYR A 293 33.62 9.99 -3.30
C TYR A 293 34.61 11.06 -3.79
N LEU A 294 34.42 11.53 -5.04
CA LEU A 294 35.22 12.61 -5.62
C LEU A 294 35.08 13.89 -4.79
N ARG A 295 33.85 14.28 -4.45
CA ARG A 295 33.57 15.48 -3.66
C ARG A 295 34.15 15.40 -2.24
N SER A 296 33.97 14.26 -1.59
CA SER A 296 34.45 14.04 -0.21
C SER A 296 35.98 14.06 -0.17
N SER A 297 36.62 13.42 -1.14
CA SER A 297 38.08 13.40 -1.28
C SER A 297 38.65 14.80 -1.48
N VAL A 298 38.04 15.63 -2.34
CA VAL A 298 38.49 17.01 -2.60
C VAL A 298 38.34 17.91 -1.36
N SER A 299 37.25 17.78 -0.60
CA SER A 299 37.03 18.57 0.62
C SER A 299 38.04 18.24 1.74
N ILE A 300 38.39 16.96 1.87
CA ILE A 300 39.35 16.47 2.88
C ILE A 300 40.80 16.78 2.47
N ILE A 301 41.14 16.66 1.18
CA ILE A 301 42.50 16.95 0.67
C ILE A 301 42.91 18.41 0.86
N ALA A 302 41.96 19.35 0.77
CA ALA A 302 42.24 20.78 0.80
C ALA A 302 42.57 21.35 2.19
N ASN A 303 42.26 20.63 3.28
CA ASN A 303 42.33 21.17 4.66
C ASN A 303 43.52 20.67 5.52
N PHE A 304 44.36 19.74 5.06
CA PHE A 304 45.47 19.21 5.87
C PHE A 304 46.85 19.30 5.18
N ARG A 305 47.93 19.50 5.95
CA ARG A 305 49.34 19.56 5.47
C ARG A 305 50.27 18.40 5.89
N PHE A 306 49.83 17.38 6.64
CA PHE A 306 50.66 16.22 7.06
C PHE A 306 50.05 14.84 6.78
N HIS A 307 50.91 13.80 6.68
CA HIS A 307 50.76 12.50 5.99
C HIS A 307 49.33 11.91 5.88
N LYS A 308 48.59 12.47 4.91
CA LYS A 308 47.13 12.33 4.70
C LYS A 308 46.70 10.99 4.12
N PHE A 309 47.66 10.24 3.56
CA PHE A 309 47.35 9.07 2.75
C PHE A 309 46.93 7.87 3.61
N TYR A 310 47.56 7.68 4.78
CA TYR A 310 47.28 6.55 5.66
C TYR A 310 45.89 6.62 6.31
N LEU A 311 45.48 7.79 6.80
CA LEU A 311 44.14 7.97 7.40
C LEU A 311 43.03 7.81 6.36
N PHE A 312 43.22 8.38 5.16
CA PHE A 312 42.28 8.22 4.05
C PHE A 312 42.15 6.76 3.60
N MET A 313 43.28 6.04 3.45
CA MET A 313 43.27 4.63 3.06
C MET A 313 42.58 3.77 4.12
N TYR A 314 42.78 4.06 5.41
CA TYR A 314 42.12 3.37 6.52
C TYR A 314 40.60 3.64 6.59
N LEU A 315 40.17 4.89 6.35
CA LEU A 315 38.75 5.28 6.33
C LEU A 315 38.02 4.72 5.10
N CYS A 316 38.70 4.69 3.94
CA CYS A 316 38.18 4.10 2.71
C CYS A 316 38.04 2.57 2.83
N ALA A 317 39.01 1.88 3.46
CA ALA A 317 38.87 0.47 3.81
C ALA A 317 37.64 0.22 4.71
N LEU A 318 37.35 1.16 5.62
CA LEU A 318 36.17 1.12 6.49
C LEU A 318 34.84 1.40 5.75
N GLU A 319 34.85 2.14 4.64
CA GLU A 319 33.67 2.32 3.78
C GLU A 319 33.41 1.12 2.86
N ILE A 320 34.45 0.50 2.32
CA ILE A 320 34.34 -0.63 1.38
C ILE A 320 34.00 -1.94 2.12
N CYS A 321 34.46 -2.10 3.36
CA CYS A 321 34.20 -3.27 4.19
C CYS A 321 32.69 -3.60 4.40
N PRO A 322 31.81 -2.66 4.81
CA PRO A 322 30.39 -2.95 4.99
C PRO A 322 29.68 -3.32 3.68
N ILE A 323 30.13 -2.81 2.53
CA ILE A 323 29.61 -3.19 1.21
C ILE A 323 30.01 -4.63 0.88
N LEU A 324 31.26 -5.01 1.14
CA LEU A 324 31.74 -6.39 0.98
C LEU A 324 31.02 -7.38 1.92
N ILE A 325 30.78 -6.98 3.16
CA ILE A 325 30.00 -7.78 4.12
C ILE A 325 28.56 -7.94 3.62
N LEU A 326 27.93 -6.88 3.09
CA LEU A 326 26.57 -6.95 2.55
C LEU A 326 26.48 -7.90 1.35
N ILE A 327 27.44 -7.83 0.41
CA ILE A 327 27.52 -8.72 -0.75
C ILE A 327 27.67 -10.18 -0.32
N LYS A 328 28.55 -10.43 0.67
CA LYS A 328 28.80 -11.78 1.19
C LYS A 328 27.63 -12.32 2.02
N ALA A 329 27.00 -11.48 2.84
CA ALA A 329 25.85 -11.82 3.68
C ALA A 329 24.60 -12.10 2.85
N LEU A 330 24.41 -11.38 1.74
CA LEU A 330 23.29 -11.60 0.82
C LEU A 330 23.48 -12.84 -0.06
N ASN A 331 24.62 -13.54 0.01
CA ASN A 331 24.98 -14.62 -0.91
C ASN A 331 24.66 -14.24 -2.38
N ILE A 332 24.87 -12.96 -2.73
CA ILE A 332 24.81 -12.45 -4.10
C ILE A 332 26.15 -12.85 -4.77
N GLY A 333 26.44 -14.14 -4.72
CA GLY A 333 27.42 -14.74 -5.60
C GLY A 333 26.84 -14.62 -6.99
N PHE A 334 27.37 -13.68 -7.78
CA PHE A 334 27.38 -13.84 -9.23
C PHE A 334 27.90 -15.25 -9.50
N ARG A 335 27.00 -16.15 -9.87
CA ARG A 335 27.35 -17.37 -10.57
C ARG A 335 26.78 -17.26 -11.97
#